data_AF-A0A4R0XTN7-F1
#
_entry.id   AF-A0A4R0XTN7-F1
#
_cell.length_a   1.000
_cell.length_b   1.000
_cell.length_c   1.000
_cell.angle_alpha   90.00
_cell.angle_beta   90.00
_cell.angle_gamma   90.00
#
_symmetry.space_group_name_H-M   'P 1'
#
loop_
_entity.id
_entity.type
_entity.pdbx_description
1 polymer ?
#
loop_
_entity_poly.entity_id
_entity_poly.type
_entity_poly.pdbx_seq_one_letter_code
_entity_poly.pdbx_strand_id
1 'polypeptide(L)'
;MKKIFKIGTVIIGIAPVISVVSCGIQQQEEVKWRRGVFLEARVQENKDRGHIVFPEIKREEIKKYNPDISASFGVPLVSGGFGDMRYFYSMKNNLSIHAGDDAFTKAGSDVFAPFDGEVLGVWGKSKVGEIGGGFGTQVIMKVKVSDMFLNPEISKKFEGNDYAYLTFGHLSLSTPTLFKNTKTKQFHIDLSKYKRGIWNWSYNSSINIKHPYKVKGGDLIGKVGKLSENGGWVPHVHVEVYRGDSQHFNAKRIGKYIMDPNQSSEQFKTKGHRVFGNLKGLGVYSIMRSSKEMINALFNGGQYKIKNKTKIIEKNDSFKEKNGLIDPNLIYKLWTPKSKNYTLN
;
A
#
# COMPACT_ATOMS: atom_id res chain seq x y z
N MET A 1 -45.39 -25.21 82.15
CA MET A 1 -46.64 -25.46 81.42
C MET A 1 -46.56 -24.82 80.03
N LYS A 2 -46.91 -25.62 79.01
CA LYS A 2 -47.41 -25.28 77.66
C LYS A 2 -46.56 -24.44 76.68
N LYS A 3 -46.07 -25.20 75.68
CA LYS A 3 -45.81 -24.88 74.26
C LYS A 3 -46.70 -23.78 73.69
N ILE A 4 -46.20 -23.10 72.64
CA ILE A 4 -46.78 -23.13 71.28
C ILE A 4 -45.73 -22.61 70.27
N PHE A 5 -45.50 -23.43 69.25
CA PHE A 5 -44.79 -23.14 68.01
C PHE A 5 -45.54 -22.09 67.18
N LYS A 6 -44.83 -21.16 66.55
CA LYS A 6 -45.30 -20.52 65.31
C LYS A 6 -44.23 -20.64 64.23
N ILE A 7 -44.69 -21.23 63.14
CA ILE A 7 -43.98 -21.58 61.91
C ILE A 7 -43.68 -20.29 61.16
N GLY A 8 -42.41 -20.08 60.83
CA GLY A 8 -41.97 -18.99 59.96
C GLY A 8 -42.32 -19.30 58.51
N THR A 9 -43.10 -18.43 57.89
CA THR A 9 -43.32 -18.42 56.44
C THR A 9 -42.05 -17.93 55.76
N VAL A 10 -41.34 -18.83 55.09
CA VAL A 10 -40.25 -18.46 54.17
C VAL A 10 -40.89 -17.98 52.88
N ILE A 11 -40.87 -16.67 52.65
CA ILE A 11 -41.15 -16.09 51.33
C ILE A 11 -39.90 -16.36 50.49
N ILE A 12 -39.96 -17.36 49.62
CA ILE A 12 -38.99 -17.54 48.53
C ILE A 12 -39.27 -16.43 47.54
N GLY A 13 -38.52 -15.34 47.64
CA GLY A 13 -38.44 -14.33 46.59
C GLY A 13 -37.88 -14.99 45.34
N ILE A 14 -38.76 -15.32 44.39
CA ILE A 14 -38.37 -15.62 43.01
C ILE A 14 -37.86 -14.29 42.46
N ALA A 15 -36.56 -14.07 42.55
CA ALA A 15 -35.91 -13.06 41.74
C ALA A 15 -36.23 -13.40 40.28
N PRO A 16 -36.74 -12.46 39.47
CA PRO A 16 -36.81 -12.68 38.04
C PRO A 16 -35.39 -12.97 37.59
N VAL A 17 -35.15 -14.21 37.15
CA VAL A 17 -34.02 -14.51 36.29
C VAL A 17 -34.32 -13.73 35.02
N ILE A 18 -33.87 -12.47 35.02
CA ILE A 18 -33.65 -11.73 33.80
C ILE A 18 -32.56 -12.54 33.13
N SER A 19 -32.98 -13.46 32.27
CA SER A 19 -32.16 -13.95 31.18
C SER A 19 -31.82 -12.72 30.36
N VAL A 20 -30.76 -12.04 30.77
CA VAL A 20 -30.01 -11.17 29.89
C VAL A 20 -29.55 -12.13 28.82
N VAL A 21 -30.33 -12.19 27.74
CA VAL A 21 -29.85 -12.60 26.43
C VAL A 21 -28.73 -11.62 26.17
N SER A 22 -27.53 -11.99 26.62
CA SER A 22 -26.26 -11.41 26.25
C SER A 22 -26.21 -11.58 24.75
N CYS A 23 -26.79 -10.60 24.05
CA CYS A 23 -26.63 -10.38 22.63
C CYS A 23 -25.15 -10.56 22.35
N GLY A 24 -24.86 -11.57 21.55
CA GLY A 24 -23.57 -12.24 21.47
C GLY A 24 -22.43 -11.31 21.80
N ILE A 25 -21.81 -11.54 22.95
CA ILE A 25 -20.39 -11.27 23.14
C ILE A 25 -19.76 -12.07 22.01
N GLN A 26 -19.61 -11.37 20.89
CA GLN A 26 -18.72 -11.69 19.83
C GLN A 26 -17.47 -12.08 20.59
N GLN A 27 -17.15 -13.37 20.55
CA GLN A 27 -15.75 -13.75 20.46
C GLN A 27 -15.23 -12.88 19.31
N GLN A 28 -14.80 -11.66 19.64
CA GLN A 28 -13.52 -11.15 19.23
C GLN A 28 -12.57 -12.27 19.63
N GLU A 29 -12.54 -13.32 18.80
CA GLU A 29 -11.30 -13.93 18.45
C GLU A 29 -10.35 -12.76 18.35
N GLU A 30 -9.34 -12.77 19.21
CA GLU A 30 -8.04 -12.28 18.84
C GLU A 30 -7.76 -12.83 17.44
N VAL A 31 -8.27 -12.16 16.41
CA VAL A 31 -7.83 -12.28 15.03
C VAL A 31 -6.43 -11.71 15.12
N LYS A 32 -5.54 -12.59 15.58
CA LYS A 32 -4.12 -12.40 15.70
C LYS A 32 -3.70 -11.86 14.35
N TRP A 33 -3.44 -10.55 14.30
CA TRP A 33 -2.93 -9.76 13.18
C TRP A 33 -1.56 -10.31 12.70
N ARG A 34 -1.53 -11.56 12.25
CA ARG A 34 -0.32 -12.37 12.03
C ARG A 34 -0.19 -12.84 10.58
N ARG A 35 -0.83 -12.17 9.62
CA ARG A 35 -0.89 -12.61 8.21
C ARG A 35 -0.81 -11.48 7.20
N GLY A 36 -0.21 -10.34 7.54
CA GLY A 36 -0.09 -9.23 6.59
C GLY A 36 -1.44 -8.59 6.23
N VAL A 37 -2.41 -8.57 7.15
CA VAL A 37 -3.72 -7.96 6.87
C VAL A 37 -3.61 -6.45 7.04
N PHE A 38 -3.85 -5.69 5.97
CA PHE A 38 -3.80 -4.22 5.96
C PHE A 38 -5.12 -3.56 5.52
N LEU A 39 -6.10 -4.33 5.06
CA LEU A 39 -7.49 -3.88 4.90
C LEU A 39 -8.36 -4.52 5.98
N GLU A 40 -9.64 -4.16 6.04
CA GLU A 40 -10.60 -4.89 6.87
C GLU A 40 -10.54 -6.40 6.59
N ALA A 41 -10.47 -7.23 7.64
CA ALA A 41 -10.29 -8.68 7.49
C ALA A 41 -11.36 -9.33 6.60
N ARG A 42 -12.63 -8.89 6.72
CA ARG A 42 -13.75 -9.35 5.88
C ARG A 42 -13.59 -9.04 4.39
N VAL A 43 -12.72 -8.09 4.04
CA VAL A 43 -12.37 -7.71 2.67
C VAL A 43 -11.17 -8.54 2.19
N GLN A 44 -10.05 -8.47 2.90
CA GLN A 44 -8.79 -9.08 2.44
C GLN A 44 -8.78 -10.61 2.56
N GLU A 45 -9.34 -11.16 3.64
CA GLU A 45 -9.37 -12.60 3.87
C GLU A 45 -10.58 -13.30 3.23
N ASN A 46 -11.41 -12.55 2.50
CA ASN A 46 -12.55 -13.12 1.80
C ASN A 46 -12.09 -14.18 0.78
N LYS A 47 -12.80 -15.31 0.74
CA LYS A 47 -12.50 -16.42 -0.18
C LYS A 47 -12.85 -16.07 -1.62
N ASP A 48 -13.87 -15.24 -1.82
CA ASP A 48 -14.34 -14.76 -3.12
C ASP A 48 -13.56 -13.51 -3.53
N ARG A 49 -12.25 -13.64 -3.76
CA ARG A 49 -11.39 -12.55 -4.24
C ARG A 49 -10.94 -12.77 -5.69
N GLY A 50 -10.77 -11.67 -6.41
CA GLY A 50 -10.40 -11.66 -7.82
C GLY A 50 -8.94 -11.30 -8.09
N HIS A 51 -8.48 -11.62 -9.29
CA HIS A 51 -7.24 -11.11 -9.87
C HIS A 51 -7.54 -10.48 -11.23
N ILE A 52 -7.08 -9.25 -11.47
CA ILE A 52 -7.24 -8.58 -12.75
C ILE A 52 -6.11 -8.98 -13.68
N VAL A 53 -6.49 -9.44 -14.86
CA VAL A 53 -5.61 -9.51 -16.02
C VAL A 53 -5.76 -8.20 -16.78
N PHE A 54 -4.73 -7.35 -16.74
CA PHE A 54 -4.77 -6.07 -17.43
C PHE A 54 -4.62 -6.24 -18.94
N PRO A 55 -5.58 -5.74 -19.75
CA PRO A 55 -5.34 -5.57 -21.18
C PRO A 55 -4.35 -4.41 -21.41
N GLU A 56 -4.06 -4.12 -22.69
CA GLU A 56 -3.24 -2.96 -23.05
C GLU A 56 -4.03 -1.66 -22.86
N ILE A 57 -4.11 -1.19 -21.62
CA ILE A 57 -4.80 0.05 -21.24
C ILE A 57 -3.88 1.23 -21.52
N LYS A 58 -4.35 2.18 -22.34
CA LYS A 58 -3.66 3.45 -22.57
C LYS A 58 -3.95 4.42 -21.44
N ARG A 59 -3.04 5.38 -21.24
CA ARG A 59 -3.14 6.39 -20.18
C ARG A 59 -4.45 7.15 -20.20
N GLU A 60 -4.90 7.56 -21.38
CA GLU A 60 -6.15 8.30 -21.57
C GLU A 60 -7.42 7.48 -21.23
N GLU A 61 -7.31 6.15 -21.11
CA GLU A 61 -8.43 5.24 -20.87
C GLU A 61 -8.64 4.94 -19.38
N ILE A 62 -7.66 5.21 -18.53
CA ILE A 62 -7.69 4.82 -17.11
C ILE A 62 -8.89 5.39 -16.34
N LYS A 63 -9.43 6.54 -16.78
CA LYS A 63 -10.60 7.19 -16.17
C LYS A 63 -11.94 6.57 -16.61
N LYS A 64 -11.96 5.69 -17.61
CA LYS A 64 -13.19 5.08 -18.15
C LYS A 64 -13.71 3.94 -17.28
N TYR A 65 -12.85 3.33 -16.47
CA TYR A 65 -13.20 2.19 -15.65
C TYR A 65 -14.02 2.60 -14.43
N ASN A 66 -14.90 1.69 -13.99
CA ASN A 66 -15.72 1.90 -12.80
C ASN A 66 -14.81 2.15 -11.58
N PRO A 67 -14.99 3.26 -10.84
CA PRO A 67 -14.26 3.51 -9.59
C PRO A 67 -14.46 2.44 -8.50
N ASP A 68 -15.46 1.56 -8.63
CA ASP A 68 -15.63 0.38 -7.79
C ASP A 68 -15.53 -0.90 -8.64
N ILE A 69 -14.31 -1.22 -9.07
CA ILE A 69 -14.02 -2.42 -9.86
C ILE A 69 -14.39 -3.69 -9.08
N SER A 70 -14.10 -3.73 -7.78
CA SER A 70 -14.49 -4.82 -6.87
C SER A 70 -15.99 -5.11 -6.94
N ALA A 71 -16.83 -4.09 -6.76
CA ALA A 71 -18.28 -4.26 -6.84
C ALA A 71 -18.74 -4.71 -8.23
N SER A 72 -18.11 -4.22 -9.31
CA SER A 72 -18.44 -4.62 -10.69
C SER A 72 -18.21 -6.11 -10.95
N PHE A 73 -17.29 -6.73 -10.21
CA PHE A 73 -16.99 -8.16 -10.28
C PHE A 73 -17.70 -8.99 -9.22
N GLY A 74 -18.51 -8.35 -8.36
CA GLY A 74 -19.23 -9.01 -7.28
C GLY A 74 -18.32 -9.58 -6.19
N VAL A 75 -17.14 -8.99 -5.98
CA VAL A 75 -16.13 -9.45 -5.01
C VAL A 75 -15.65 -8.27 -4.16
N PRO A 76 -15.29 -8.47 -2.87
CA PRO A 76 -14.87 -7.36 -2.00
C PRO A 76 -13.45 -6.85 -2.29
N LEU A 77 -12.61 -7.69 -2.90
CA LEU A 77 -11.23 -7.38 -3.22
C LEU A 77 -10.85 -7.97 -4.58
N VAL A 78 -10.12 -7.17 -5.36
CA VAL A 78 -9.49 -7.61 -6.60
C VAL A 78 -8.05 -7.16 -6.58
N SER A 79 -7.11 -8.03 -6.95
CA SER A 79 -5.69 -7.67 -7.01
C SER A 79 -5.23 -7.33 -8.43
N GLY A 80 -4.22 -6.48 -8.56
CA GLY A 80 -3.53 -6.17 -9.80
C GLY A 80 -2.02 -6.30 -9.64
N GLY A 81 -1.47 -7.37 -10.21
CA GLY A 81 -0.31 -8.06 -9.69
C GLY A 81 1.04 -7.36 -9.81
N PHE A 82 1.96 -7.88 -9.00
CA PHE A 82 3.39 -7.65 -9.09
C PHE A 82 3.98 -8.29 -10.33
N GLY A 83 4.78 -7.52 -11.07
CA GLY A 83 5.35 -7.96 -12.34
C GLY A 83 4.44 -7.77 -13.55
N ASP A 84 3.24 -7.20 -13.37
CA ASP A 84 2.33 -6.93 -14.47
C ASP A 84 2.88 -5.88 -15.43
N MET A 85 2.71 -6.12 -16.72
CA MET A 85 3.08 -5.19 -17.78
C MET A 85 1.93 -4.23 -18.07
N ARG A 86 2.20 -2.93 -17.96
CA ARG A 86 1.19 -1.86 -18.11
C ARG A 86 1.71 -0.72 -18.98
N TYR A 87 0.82 -0.10 -19.75
CA TYR A 87 1.18 0.97 -20.69
C TYR A 87 0.85 2.38 -20.18
N PHE A 88 -0.07 2.52 -19.23
CA PHE A 88 -0.66 3.83 -18.86
C PHE A 88 0.18 4.73 -17.94
N TYR A 89 1.34 4.27 -17.45
CA TYR A 89 2.15 5.06 -16.50
C TYR A 89 2.89 6.24 -17.14
N SER A 90 3.09 6.23 -18.46
CA SER A 90 3.80 7.29 -19.17
C SER A 90 2.92 7.97 -20.20
N MET A 91 3.16 9.26 -20.47
CA MET A 91 2.45 10.02 -21.49
C MET A 91 2.59 9.46 -22.91
N LYS A 92 3.63 8.64 -23.15
CA LYS A 92 3.88 7.99 -24.45
C LYS A 92 3.31 6.58 -24.53
N ASN A 93 2.56 6.16 -23.51
CA ASN A 93 2.10 4.78 -23.37
C ASN A 93 3.23 3.75 -23.51
N ASN A 94 4.42 4.05 -22.98
CA ASN A 94 5.52 3.09 -22.93
C ASN A 94 5.17 1.94 -21.98
N LEU A 95 5.49 0.73 -22.40
CA LEU A 95 5.44 -0.45 -21.56
C LEU A 95 6.30 -0.26 -20.31
N SER A 96 5.71 -0.60 -19.17
CA SER A 96 6.31 -0.53 -17.84
C SER A 96 5.92 -1.78 -17.07
N ILE A 97 6.72 -2.17 -16.09
CA ILE A 97 6.40 -3.26 -15.18
C ILE A 97 6.00 -2.70 -13.81
N HIS A 98 4.95 -3.28 -13.26
CA HIS A 98 4.42 -2.92 -11.96
C HIS A 98 5.29 -3.54 -10.85
N ALA A 99 5.86 -2.69 -9.99
CA ALA A 99 6.82 -3.10 -8.96
C ALA A 99 6.16 -3.36 -7.59
N GLY A 100 4.83 -3.28 -7.52
CA GLY A 100 4.02 -3.62 -6.35
C GLY A 100 2.80 -4.43 -6.76
N ASP A 101 1.85 -4.58 -5.85
CA ASP A 101 0.53 -5.16 -6.12
C ASP A 101 -0.54 -4.13 -5.74
N ASP A 102 -1.62 -4.07 -6.52
CA ASP A 102 -2.72 -3.16 -6.27
C ASP A 102 -3.89 -3.91 -5.66
N ALA A 103 -4.29 -3.53 -4.45
CA ALA A 103 -5.50 -4.02 -3.79
C ALA A 103 -6.69 -3.09 -4.12
N PHE A 104 -7.43 -3.40 -5.19
CA PHE A 104 -8.61 -2.65 -5.60
C PHE A 104 -9.78 -2.91 -4.63
N THR A 105 -10.22 -1.83 -4.01
CA THR A 105 -11.35 -1.82 -3.07
C THR A 105 -11.94 -0.40 -3.02
N LYS A 106 -13.04 -0.24 -2.28
CA LYS A 106 -13.77 1.02 -2.18
C LYS A 106 -12.89 2.18 -1.68
N ALA A 107 -13.04 3.36 -2.27
CA ALA A 107 -12.45 4.58 -1.74
C ALA A 107 -12.92 4.87 -0.31
N GLY A 108 -12.02 5.36 0.54
CA GLY A 108 -12.30 5.65 1.94
C GLY A 108 -12.24 4.45 2.89
N SER A 109 -12.07 3.22 2.36
CA SER A 109 -11.79 2.04 3.19
C SER A 109 -10.56 2.26 4.06
N ASP A 110 -10.58 1.75 5.28
CA ASP A 110 -9.46 1.86 6.21
C ASP A 110 -8.28 1.01 5.77
N VAL A 111 -7.08 1.56 5.98
CA VAL A 111 -5.81 0.89 5.76
C VAL A 111 -5.06 0.84 7.08
N PHE A 112 -4.72 -0.36 7.50
CA PHE A 112 -4.12 -0.67 8.80
C PHE A 112 -2.66 -1.08 8.66
N ALA A 113 -1.88 -0.82 9.71
CA ALA A 113 -0.54 -1.38 9.87
C ALA A 113 -0.64 -2.91 9.94
N PRO A 114 0.00 -3.68 9.03
CA PRO A 114 -0.10 -5.14 9.06
C PRO A 114 0.69 -5.78 10.21
N PHE A 115 1.67 -5.06 10.75
CA PHE A 115 2.57 -5.50 11.81
C PHE A 115 2.96 -4.33 12.70
N ASP A 116 3.49 -4.63 13.88
CA ASP A 116 4.19 -3.66 14.70
C ASP A 116 5.38 -3.06 13.92
N GLY A 117 5.59 -1.76 14.04
CA GLY A 117 6.67 -1.12 13.31
C GLY A 117 6.78 0.39 13.48
N GLU A 118 7.49 0.99 12.54
CA GLU A 118 7.85 2.40 12.52
C GLU A 118 7.47 3.02 11.19
N VAL A 119 6.57 4.00 11.19
CA VAL A 119 6.31 4.84 10.02
C VAL A 119 7.46 5.83 9.87
N LEU A 120 8.15 5.76 8.74
CA LEU A 120 9.34 6.55 8.43
C LEU A 120 9.05 7.81 7.63
N GLY A 121 7.87 7.90 7.02
CA GLY A 121 7.48 9.05 6.22
C GLY A 121 6.05 8.93 5.71
N VAL A 122 5.38 10.08 5.62
CA VAL A 122 4.01 10.21 5.10
C VAL A 122 3.94 11.46 4.24
N TRP A 123 3.71 11.28 2.93
CA TRP A 123 3.59 12.39 2.00
C TRP A 123 2.66 12.05 0.85
N GLY A 124 1.92 13.03 0.37
CA GLY A 124 1.01 12.90 -0.74
C GLY A 124 1.19 13.97 -1.80
N LYS A 125 0.77 13.61 -3.00
CA LYS A 125 0.81 14.47 -4.18
C LYS A 125 -0.45 14.25 -5.00
N SER A 126 -1.14 15.34 -5.30
CA SER A 126 -2.23 15.34 -6.28
C SER A 126 -2.09 16.45 -7.29
N LYS A 127 -2.66 16.22 -8.46
CA LYS A 127 -2.92 17.27 -9.44
C LYS A 127 -4.35 17.12 -9.92
N VAL A 128 -5.18 18.04 -9.48
CA VAL A 128 -6.61 18.05 -9.79
C VAL A 128 -6.80 18.11 -11.30
N GLY A 129 -7.65 17.24 -11.83
CA GLY A 129 -8.06 17.22 -13.24
C GLY A 129 -7.14 16.45 -14.20
N GLU A 130 -5.86 16.22 -13.88
CA GLU A 130 -4.92 15.59 -14.81
C GLU A 130 -4.92 14.05 -14.74
N ILE A 131 -4.96 13.41 -15.92
CA ILE A 131 -4.84 11.95 -16.07
C ILE A 131 -3.41 11.50 -15.71
N GLY A 132 -3.33 10.53 -14.81
CA GLY A 132 -2.16 10.08 -14.06
C GLY A 132 -1.42 11.22 -13.35
N GLY A 133 -2.12 12.30 -13.00
CA GLY A 133 -1.62 13.44 -12.26
C GLY A 133 -1.77 13.25 -10.75
N GLY A 134 -0.76 12.67 -10.10
CA GLY A 134 -0.77 12.43 -8.64
C GLY A 134 -0.68 10.95 -8.30
N PHE A 135 -0.41 10.65 -7.03
CA PHE A 135 -0.27 9.28 -6.51
C PHE A 135 -0.92 9.12 -5.14
N GLY A 136 -1.86 10.01 -4.77
CA GLY A 136 -2.40 10.09 -3.42
C GLY A 136 -1.31 10.31 -2.38
N THR A 137 -1.52 9.78 -1.17
CA THR A 137 -0.54 9.70 -0.09
C THR A 137 0.20 8.37 -0.12
N GLN A 138 1.48 8.43 0.23
CA GLN A 138 2.39 7.34 0.43
C GLN A 138 2.75 7.26 1.92
N VAL A 139 2.77 6.04 2.45
CA VAL A 139 3.26 5.72 3.80
C VAL A 139 4.39 4.70 3.65
N ILE A 140 5.55 4.96 4.25
CA ILE A 140 6.62 3.97 4.38
C ILE A 140 6.66 3.48 5.82
N MET A 141 6.60 2.17 5.99
CA MET A 141 6.79 1.50 7.26
C MET A 141 8.08 0.68 7.25
N LYS A 142 8.76 0.64 8.39
CA LYS A 142 9.87 -0.27 8.70
C LYS A 142 9.39 -1.27 9.74
N VAL A 143 9.56 -2.55 9.44
CA VAL A 143 9.07 -3.67 10.26
C VAL A 143 10.24 -4.62 10.49
N LYS A 144 10.37 -5.19 11.68
CA LYS A 144 11.34 -6.26 11.94
C LYS A 144 10.90 -7.54 11.27
N VAL A 145 11.79 -8.20 10.54
CA VAL A 145 11.46 -9.46 9.84
C VAL A 145 11.01 -10.54 10.82
N SER A 146 11.60 -10.59 12.01
CA SER A 146 11.19 -11.50 13.10
C SER A 146 9.72 -11.38 13.49
N ASP A 147 9.13 -10.20 13.28
CA ASP A 147 7.77 -9.87 13.72
C ASP A 147 6.74 -10.12 12.59
N MET A 148 7.18 -10.46 11.37
CA MET A 148 6.32 -10.62 10.19
C MET A 148 5.62 -11.98 10.06
N PHE A 149 5.73 -12.89 11.04
CA PHE A 149 5.07 -14.23 11.04
C PHE A 149 5.13 -14.98 9.69
N LEU A 150 6.30 -14.93 9.06
CA LEU A 150 6.51 -15.51 7.74
C LEU A 150 6.73 -17.02 7.81
N ASN A 151 6.33 -17.74 6.76
CA ASN A 151 6.72 -19.15 6.64
C ASN A 151 8.23 -19.24 6.30
N PRO A 152 8.89 -20.40 6.52
CA PRO A 152 10.33 -20.53 6.32
C PRO A 152 10.82 -20.17 4.92
N GLU A 153 10.04 -20.49 3.87
CA GLU A 153 10.39 -20.19 2.48
C GLU A 153 10.44 -18.68 2.22
N ILE A 154 9.45 -17.94 2.74
CA ILE A 154 9.40 -16.49 2.61
C ILE A 154 10.46 -15.83 3.50
N SER A 155 10.67 -16.34 4.71
CA SER A 155 11.74 -15.85 5.62
C SER A 155 13.12 -15.89 4.95
N LYS A 156 13.41 -16.93 4.16
CA LYS A 156 14.66 -17.03 3.40
C LYS A 156 14.86 -15.87 2.42
N LYS A 157 13.79 -15.25 1.92
CA LYS A 157 13.90 -14.08 1.03
C LYS A 157 14.44 -12.84 1.75
N PHE A 158 14.39 -12.82 3.08
CA PHE A 158 14.91 -11.77 3.94
C PHE A 158 16.21 -12.18 4.65
N GLU A 159 16.85 -13.28 4.27
CA GLU A 159 18.10 -13.72 4.88
C GLU A 159 19.15 -12.60 4.86
N GLY A 160 19.84 -12.41 5.99
CA GLY A 160 20.78 -11.30 6.17
C GLY A 160 20.14 -9.91 6.37
N ASN A 161 18.82 -9.81 6.52
CA ASN A 161 18.10 -8.56 6.74
C ASN A 161 17.28 -8.61 8.03
N ASP A 162 17.55 -7.71 8.97
CA ASP A 162 16.78 -7.59 10.21
C ASP A 162 15.41 -6.91 10.01
N TYR A 163 15.29 -6.12 8.94
CA TYR A 163 14.13 -5.28 8.67
C TYR A 163 13.62 -5.45 7.23
N ALA A 164 12.32 -5.28 7.08
CA ALA A 164 11.64 -5.05 5.81
C ALA A 164 11.07 -3.63 5.77
N TYR A 165 10.93 -3.09 4.57
CA TYR A 165 10.24 -1.83 4.33
C TYR A 165 8.97 -2.08 3.53
N LEU A 166 7.84 -1.66 4.08
CA LEU A 166 6.52 -1.82 3.50
C LEU A 166 6.03 -0.45 3.03
N THR A 167 5.51 -0.36 1.82
CA THR A 167 5.01 0.90 1.26
C THR A 167 3.52 0.76 0.98
N PHE A 168 2.77 1.81 1.28
CA PHE A 168 1.33 1.90 1.02
C PHE A 168 1.07 3.19 0.26
N GLY A 169 0.65 3.06 -0.98
CA GLY A 169 0.42 4.15 -1.90
C GLY A 169 -1.04 4.35 -2.25
N HIS A 170 -1.32 5.46 -2.94
CA HIS A 170 -2.65 5.85 -3.40
C HIS A 170 -3.67 6.02 -2.26
N LEU A 171 -3.17 6.34 -1.07
CA LEU A 171 -4.00 6.67 0.08
C LEU A 171 -4.59 8.07 -0.06
N SER A 172 -5.61 8.39 0.72
CA SER A 172 -6.24 9.71 0.70
C SER A 172 -5.25 10.80 1.13
N LEU A 173 -5.40 12.01 0.58
CA LEU A 173 -4.58 13.18 0.92
C LEU A 173 -4.77 13.66 2.36
N SER A 174 -5.82 13.20 3.05
CA SER A 174 -6.00 13.42 4.49
C SER A 174 -5.16 12.47 5.35
N THR A 175 -4.58 11.41 4.78
CA THR A 175 -3.76 10.43 5.52
C THR A 175 -2.66 11.06 6.39
N PRO A 176 -1.93 12.12 5.95
CA PRO A 176 -0.92 12.76 6.79
C PRO A 176 -1.45 13.32 8.13
N THR A 177 -2.75 13.59 8.26
CA THR A 177 -3.37 14.12 9.48
C THR A 177 -3.86 13.04 10.43
N LEU A 178 -3.80 11.76 10.06
CA LEU A 178 -4.34 10.66 10.87
C LEU A 178 -3.50 10.36 12.12
N PHE A 179 -2.20 10.68 12.09
CA PHE A 179 -1.33 10.40 13.22
C PHE A 179 -1.48 11.49 14.28
N LYS A 180 -1.42 11.10 15.57
CA LYS A 180 -1.61 12.02 16.70
C LYS A 180 -0.48 13.04 16.79
N ASN A 181 -0.79 14.27 17.23
CA ASN A 181 0.17 15.36 17.47
C ASN A 181 1.03 15.74 16.25
N THR A 182 0.44 15.65 15.06
CA THR A 182 1.18 15.81 13.81
C THR A 182 1.26 17.23 13.33
N LYS A 183 2.40 17.55 12.70
CA LYS A 183 2.62 18.82 12.00
C LYS A 183 2.48 18.59 10.50
N THR A 184 1.24 18.43 10.04
CA THR A 184 0.96 18.36 8.61
C THR A 184 1.24 19.70 7.95
N LYS A 185 2.00 19.68 6.87
CA LYS A 185 2.27 20.84 6.04
C LYS A 185 1.73 20.60 4.64
N GLN A 186 1.19 21.65 4.05
CA GLN A 186 0.73 21.65 2.68
C GLN A 186 1.43 22.76 1.92
N PHE A 187 1.74 22.52 0.66
CA PHE A 187 2.26 23.55 -0.23
C PHE A 187 1.82 23.29 -1.67
N HIS A 188 1.71 24.40 -2.41
CA HIS A 188 1.33 24.40 -3.82
C HIS A 188 2.55 24.77 -4.65
N ILE A 189 2.76 24.03 -5.73
CA ILE A 189 3.79 24.38 -6.72
C ILE A 189 3.11 24.68 -8.03
N ASP A 190 3.17 25.93 -8.45
CA ASP A 190 2.76 26.33 -9.78
C ASP A 190 3.88 26.04 -10.79
N LEU A 191 3.69 24.99 -11.60
CA LEU A 191 4.56 24.62 -12.71
C LEU A 191 3.90 24.95 -14.07
N SER A 192 2.93 25.86 -14.11
CA SER A 192 2.22 26.26 -15.32
C SER A 192 3.17 26.84 -16.37
N LYS A 193 4.22 27.56 -15.94
CA LYS A 193 5.31 28.02 -16.83
C LYS A 193 6.02 26.89 -17.61
N TYR A 194 5.94 25.65 -17.12
CA TYR A 194 6.48 24.46 -17.77
C TYR A 194 5.41 23.59 -18.41
N LYS A 195 4.17 24.09 -18.57
CA LYS A 195 3.01 23.32 -19.04
C LYS A 195 2.71 22.09 -18.16
N ARG A 196 3.05 22.16 -16.86
CA ARG A 196 2.85 21.07 -15.88
C ARG A 196 1.82 21.40 -14.81
N GLY A 197 1.11 22.54 -14.91
CA GLY A 197 0.01 22.94 -14.04
C GLY A 197 0.38 23.09 -12.56
N ILE A 198 -0.64 23.18 -11.71
CA ILE A 198 -0.47 23.33 -10.26
C ILE A 198 -0.47 21.95 -9.58
N TRP A 199 0.51 21.72 -8.71
CA TRP A 199 0.63 20.50 -7.91
C TRP A 199 0.38 20.80 -6.44
N ASN A 200 -0.44 19.97 -5.82
CA ASN A 200 -0.72 20.02 -4.40
C ASN A 200 0.09 18.94 -3.70
N TRP A 201 0.81 19.34 -2.66
CA TRP A 201 1.58 18.43 -1.83
C TRP A 201 1.14 18.54 -0.39
N SER A 202 1.12 17.39 0.28
CA SER A 202 0.90 17.28 1.71
C SER A 202 1.96 16.37 2.29
N TYR A 203 2.46 16.67 3.48
CA TYR A 203 3.37 15.77 4.18
C TYR A 203 3.30 16.00 5.69
N ASN A 204 3.74 14.99 6.43
CA ASN A 204 3.82 15.05 7.87
C ASN A 204 5.24 15.40 8.32
N SER A 205 5.48 16.64 8.73
CA SER A 205 6.83 17.12 9.08
C SER A 205 7.36 16.58 10.42
N SER A 206 6.49 16.05 11.27
CA SER A 206 6.88 15.42 12.54
C SER A 206 7.33 13.97 12.41
N ILE A 207 7.07 13.31 11.27
CA ILE A 207 7.41 11.91 11.05
C ILE A 207 8.52 11.83 10.01
N ASN A 208 9.67 11.31 10.41
CA ASN A 208 10.80 11.07 9.51
C ASN A 208 11.69 9.96 10.07
N ILE A 209 12.77 9.62 9.38
CA ILE A 209 13.65 8.51 9.77
C ILE A 209 14.36 8.74 11.11
N LYS A 210 14.63 10.00 11.48
CA LYS A 210 15.21 10.34 12.78
C LYS A 210 14.15 10.38 13.89
N HIS A 211 12.90 10.63 13.52
CA HIS A 211 11.74 10.70 14.41
C HIS A 211 10.61 9.82 13.87
N PRO A 212 10.79 8.48 13.85
CA PRO A 212 9.78 7.59 13.32
C PRO A 212 8.55 7.57 14.22
N TYR A 213 7.38 7.37 13.63
CA TYR A 213 6.13 7.19 14.38
C TYR A 213 5.87 5.71 14.61
N LYS A 214 5.82 5.29 15.87
CA LYS A 214 5.56 3.89 16.22
C LYS A 214 4.10 3.54 16.00
N VAL A 215 3.86 2.37 15.41
CA VAL A 215 2.53 1.80 15.21
C VAL A 215 2.49 0.34 15.67
N LYS A 216 1.32 -0.09 16.11
CA LYS A 216 0.99 -1.50 16.36
C LYS A 216 0.27 -2.10 15.16
N GLY A 217 0.39 -3.41 15.00
CA GLY A 217 -0.45 -4.14 14.06
C GLY A 217 -1.93 -3.87 14.33
N GLY A 218 -2.68 -3.49 13.30
CA GLY A 218 -4.07 -3.06 13.40
C GLY A 218 -4.29 -1.55 13.60
N ASP A 219 -3.23 -0.75 13.82
CA ASP A 219 -3.37 0.71 13.88
C ASP A 219 -3.76 1.28 12.51
N LEU A 220 -4.68 2.25 12.48
CA LEU A 220 -5.04 2.97 11.25
C LEU A 220 -3.86 3.81 10.75
N ILE A 221 -3.40 3.53 9.51
CA ILE A 221 -2.29 4.25 8.86
C ILE A 221 -2.71 5.04 7.63
N GLY A 222 -3.96 4.88 7.17
CA GLY A 222 -4.45 5.52 5.98
C GLY A 222 -5.90 5.19 5.66
N LYS A 223 -6.40 5.83 4.60
CA LYS A 223 -7.65 5.45 3.93
C LYS A 223 -7.39 5.34 2.44
N VAL A 224 -8.08 4.46 1.74
CA VAL A 224 -7.98 4.34 0.28
C VAL A 224 -8.35 5.67 -0.38
N GLY A 225 -7.49 6.16 -1.27
CA GLY A 225 -7.71 7.43 -1.96
C GLY A 225 -8.83 7.39 -2.98
N LYS A 226 -9.41 8.54 -3.27
CA LYS A 226 -10.41 8.71 -4.32
C LYS A 226 -9.73 8.80 -5.69
N LEU A 227 -10.51 8.58 -6.75
CA LEU A 227 -10.05 8.72 -8.13
C LEU A 227 -9.39 10.07 -8.41
N SER A 228 -9.91 11.16 -7.84
CA SER A 228 -9.34 12.52 -7.98
C SER A 228 -8.00 12.72 -7.27
N GLU A 229 -7.67 11.89 -6.29
CA GLU A 229 -6.40 11.91 -5.55
C GLU A 229 -5.35 11.03 -6.24
N ASN A 230 -5.82 10.02 -6.98
CA ASN A 230 -5.01 9.00 -7.63
C ASN A 230 -4.79 9.23 -9.14
N GLY A 231 -4.69 10.48 -9.57
CA GLY A 231 -4.47 10.81 -10.98
C GLY A 231 -5.55 10.26 -11.92
N GLY A 232 -6.76 9.99 -11.44
CA GLY A 232 -7.82 9.42 -12.25
C GLY A 232 -7.78 7.90 -12.40
N TRP A 233 -6.83 7.20 -11.78
CA TRP A 233 -6.89 5.75 -11.69
C TRP A 233 -7.87 5.32 -10.61
N VAL A 234 -8.47 4.14 -10.77
CA VAL A 234 -9.50 3.65 -9.85
C VAL A 234 -8.96 3.56 -8.40
N PRO A 235 -9.80 3.72 -7.37
CA PRO A 235 -9.43 3.49 -5.97
C PRO A 235 -8.76 2.12 -5.71
N HIS A 236 -7.59 2.14 -5.07
CA HIS A 236 -6.86 0.96 -4.59
C HIS A 236 -5.79 1.39 -3.58
N VAL A 237 -5.24 0.41 -2.87
CA VAL A 237 -3.95 0.55 -2.18
C VAL A 237 -2.89 -0.10 -3.03
N HIS A 238 -1.87 0.66 -3.40
CA HIS A 238 -0.67 0.08 -3.99
C HIS A 238 0.28 -0.33 -2.87
N VAL A 239 0.74 -1.57 -2.88
CA VAL A 239 1.66 -2.08 -1.86
C VAL A 239 2.95 -2.60 -2.47
N GLU A 240 4.07 -2.27 -1.85
CA GLU A 240 5.37 -2.87 -2.16
C GLU A 240 6.04 -3.36 -0.90
N VAL A 241 6.96 -4.32 -1.08
CA VAL A 241 7.75 -4.90 -0.01
C VAL A 241 9.21 -4.91 -0.44
N TYR A 242 10.06 -4.36 0.41
CA TYR A 242 11.50 -4.30 0.21
C TYR A 242 12.26 -4.95 1.35
N ARG A 243 13.38 -5.58 1.01
CA ARG A 243 14.39 -6.01 1.97
C ARG A 243 15.17 -4.82 2.56
N GLY A 244 15.79 -5.05 3.71
CA GLY A 244 16.64 -4.10 4.42
C GLY A 244 17.81 -3.55 3.59
N ASP A 245 18.38 -4.39 2.72
CA ASP A 245 19.50 -4.12 1.83
C ASP A 245 19.12 -3.39 0.54
N SER A 246 17.83 -3.09 0.34
CA SER A 246 17.33 -2.41 -0.85
C SER A 246 18.10 -1.13 -1.13
N GLN A 247 18.47 -0.93 -2.40
CA GLN A 247 19.05 0.34 -2.86
C GLN A 247 18.13 1.54 -2.67
N HIS A 248 16.83 1.36 -2.43
CA HIS A 248 15.90 2.43 -2.11
C HIS A 248 15.97 2.84 -0.63
N PHE A 249 16.23 1.88 0.26
CA PHE A 249 16.14 2.07 1.70
C PHE A 249 17.48 1.95 2.43
N ASN A 250 18.60 1.85 1.71
CA ASN A 250 19.92 1.93 2.34
C ASN A 250 20.10 3.28 3.05
N ALA A 251 20.84 3.29 4.16
CA ALA A 251 20.99 4.45 5.05
C ALA A 251 21.43 5.75 4.32
N LYS A 252 22.19 5.61 3.22
CA LYS A 252 22.66 6.74 2.39
C LYS A 252 21.57 7.35 1.49
N ARG A 253 20.56 6.57 1.09
CA ARG A 253 19.49 7.01 0.17
C ARG A 253 18.17 7.26 0.84
N ILE A 254 17.85 6.57 1.93
CA ILE A 254 16.60 6.78 2.66
C ILE A 254 16.49 8.24 3.14
N GLY A 255 17.61 8.87 3.52
CA GLY A 255 17.70 10.30 3.82
C GLY A 255 17.38 11.25 2.65
N LYS A 256 17.50 10.80 1.39
CA LYS A 256 17.12 11.58 0.19
C LYS A 256 15.61 11.52 -0.11
N TYR A 257 14.89 10.57 0.48
CA TYR A 257 13.43 10.49 0.41
C TYR A 257 12.75 11.35 1.49
N ILE A 258 13.51 11.94 2.40
CA ILE A 258 12.98 12.84 3.42
C ILE A 258 12.83 14.23 2.83
N MET A 259 11.63 14.79 2.92
CA MET A 259 11.46 16.23 2.81
C MET A 259 12.11 16.88 4.04
N ASP A 260 13.29 17.50 3.89
CA ASP A 260 13.79 18.45 4.90
C ASP A 260 13.11 19.81 4.68
N PRO A 261 12.20 20.25 5.57
CA PRO A 261 11.47 21.51 5.44
C PRO A 261 12.37 22.75 5.60
N ASN A 262 13.54 22.61 6.22
CA ASN A 262 14.43 23.73 6.50
C ASN A 262 15.40 23.97 5.33
N GLN A 263 15.55 23.01 4.43
CA GLN A 263 16.15 23.24 3.11
C GLN A 263 15.17 23.90 2.12
N SER A 264 13.91 24.17 2.52
CA SER A 264 12.78 24.20 1.59
C SER A 264 12.02 25.50 1.32
N SER A 265 12.42 26.67 1.79
CA SER A 265 11.66 27.91 1.48
C SER A 265 12.16 28.65 0.24
N GLU A 266 13.48 28.72 0.03
CA GLU A 266 14.08 29.53 -1.05
C GLU A 266 14.68 28.69 -2.18
N GLN A 267 15.36 27.59 -1.86
CA GLN A 267 15.86 26.67 -2.88
C GLN A 267 14.73 25.93 -3.61
N PHE A 268 13.54 25.79 -3.03
CA PHE A 268 12.41 25.12 -3.69
C PHE A 268 11.69 26.00 -4.71
N LYS A 269 11.80 27.34 -4.61
CA LYS A 269 11.25 28.28 -5.60
C LYS A 269 11.97 28.20 -6.96
N THR A 270 13.26 27.82 -6.96
CA THR A 270 14.11 27.81 -8.17
C THR A 270 14.69 26.43 -8.51
N LYS A 271 14.94 25.57 -7.52
CA LYS A 271 15.42 24.17 -7.62
C LYS A 271 14.44 23.15 -7.03
N GLY A 272 13.12 23.42 -7.20
CA GLY A 272 12.15 22.34 -7.36
C GLY A 272 12.62 21.35 -8.44
N HIS A 273 11.85 20.46 -9.03
CA HIS A 273 12.37 19.45 -9.99
C HIS A 273 13.48 18.47 -9.48
N ARG A 274 14.65 18.90 -8.95
CA ARG A 274 15.75 18.02 -8.50
C ARG A 274 15.46 17.32 -7.17
N VAL A 275 14.91 18.03 -6.18
CA VAL A 275 14.46 17.41 -4.92
C VAL A 275 13.25 16.49 -5.18
N PHE A 276 12.36 16.88 -6.09
CA PHE A 276 11.13 16.13 -6.42
C PHE A 276 11.34 14.91 -7.32
N GLY A 277 12.48 14.83 -8.04
CA GLY A 277 12.87 13.62 -8.76
C GLY A 277 13.37 12.50 -7.84
N ASN A 278 13.77 12.85 -6.61
CA ASN A 278 14.26 11.88 -5.62
C ASN A 278 13.12 11.28 -4.77
N LEU A 279 12.01 12.00 -4.59
CA LEU A 279 10.75 11.44 -4.11
C LEU A 279 10.11 10.62 -5.24
N LYS A 280 10.70 9.47 -5.55
CA LYS A 280 10.10 8.55 -6.52
C LYS A 280 8.72 8.16 -6.02
N GLY A 281 7.73 8.24 -6.90
CA GLY A 281 6.57 7.38 -6.80
C GLY A 281 7.10 5.95 -6.80
N LEU A 282 7.03 5.34 -5.64
CA LEU A 282 7.14 3.91 -5.43
C LEU A 282 6.05 3.26 -6.31
N GLY A 283 6.37 2.21 -7.07
CA GLY A 283 5.36 1.43 -7.80
C GLY A 283 5.63 1.04 -9.26
N VAL A 284 6.54 1.71 -9.99
CA VAL A 284 6.69 1.44 -11.44
C VAL A 284 8.15 1.44 -11.89
N TYR A 285 8.52 0.38 -12.63
CA TYR A 285 9.76 0.32 -13.40
C TYR A 285 9.46 0.48 -14.89
N SER A 286 9.84 1.63 -15.44
CA SER A 286 9.65 1.94 -16.88
C SER A 286 10.98 1.87 -17.61
N ILE A 287 11.01 1.19 -18.76
CA ILE A 287 12.13 1.23 -19.70
C ILE A 287 11.61 1.74 -21.03
N MET A 288 12.21 2.82 -21.54
CA MET A 288 11.81 3.39 -22.83
C MET A 288 12.16 2.42 -23.98
N ARG A 289 11.20 2.19 -24.89
CA ARG A 289 11.39 1.47 -26.17
C ARG A 289 11.98 0.06 -26.02
N SER A 290 11.32 -0.80 -25.24
CA SER A 290 11.75 -2.18 -25.01
C SER A 290 10.61 -3.16 -25.24
N SER A 291 10.94 -4.38 -25.71
CA SER A 291 9.95 -5.44 -25.90
C SER A 291 9.52 -6.05 -24.56
N LYS A 292 8.41 -6.80 -24.54
CA LYS A 292 7.93 -7.51 -23.35
C LYS A 292 9.01 -8.43 -22.79
N GLU A 293 9.71 -9.17 -23.64
CA GLU A 293 10.79 -10.09 -23.26
C GLU A 293 11.96 -9.34 -22.62
N MET A 294 12.36 -8.20 -23.20
CA MET A 294 13.44 -7.37 -22.67
C MET A 294 13.10 -6.83 -21.28
N ILE A 295 11.89 -6.28 -21.09
CA ILE A 295 11.47 -5.74 -19.79
C ILE A 295 11.39 -6.87 -18.76
N ASN A 296 10.83 -8.02 -19.12
CA ASN A 296 10.76 -9.17 -18.23
C ASN A 296 12.16 -9.65 -17.83
N ALA A 297 13.10 -9.79 -18.78
CA ALA A 297 14.47 -10.19 -18.50
C ALA A 297 15.20 -9.19 -17.61
N LEU A 298 14.99 -7.88 -17.82
CA LEU A 298 15.59 -6.84 -16.98
C LEU A 298 15.00 -6.83 -15.57
N PHE A 299 13.71 -7.15 -15.43
CA PHE A 299 13.04 -7.15 -14.13
C PHE A 299 13.31 -8.42 -13.31
N ASN A 300 13.20 -9.60 -13.93
CA ASN A 300 13.26 -10.91 -13.28
C ASN A 300 14.59 -11.65 -13.48
N GLY A 301 15.46 -11.18 -14.38
CA GLY A 301 16.57 -11.98 -14.93
C GLY A 301 16.10 -12.83 -16.11
N GLY A 302 17.05 -13.45 -16.81
CA GLY A 302 16.80 -14.27 -17.98
C GLY A 302 17.47 -13.71 -19.24
N GLN A 303 16.92 -14.00 -20.41
CA GLN A 303 17.52 -13.62 -21.67
C GLN A 303 16.54 -12.96 -22.63
N TYR A 304 17.06 -12.09 -23.50
CA TYR A 304 16.29 -11.44 -24.55
C TYR A 304 17.17 -11.14 -25.76
N LYS A 305 16.56 -10.91 -26.92
CA LYS A 305 17.27 -10.64 -28.17
C LYS A 305 17.23 -9.13 -28.49
N ILE A 306 18.38 -8.59 -28.88
CA ILE A 306 18.47 -7.27 -29.54
C ILE A 306 19.19 -7.48 -30.87
N LYS A 307 18.48 -7.23 -31.98
CA LYS A 307 18.96 -7.57 -33.34
C LYS A 307 19.37 -9.05 -33.37
N ASN A 308 20.58 -9.36 -33.82
CA ASN A 308 21.09 -10.73 -33.93
C ASN A 308 21.91 -11.17 -32.70
N LYS A 309 21.82 -10.46 -31.57
CA LYS A 309 22.57 -10.79 -30.34
C LYS A 309 21.62 -11.16 -29.19
N THR A 310 21.89 -12.28 -28.54
CA THR A 310 21.26 -12.64 -27.27
C THR A 310 21.96 -11.90 -26.13
N LYS A 311 21.17 -11.31 -25.23
CA LYS A 311 21.62 -10.69 -23.98
C LYS A 311 21.09 -11.52 -22.81
N ILE A 312 21.94 -11.74 -21.83
CA ILE A 312 21.63 -12.48 -20.60
C ILE A 312 21.73 -11.49 -19.44
N ILE A 313 20.72 -11.50 -18.58
CA ILE A 313 20.66 -10.78 -17.32
C ILE A 313 20.65 -11.85 -16.23
N GLU A 314 21.73 -11.94 -15.47
CA GLU A 314 21.79 -12.83 -14.32
C GLU A 314 20.69 -12.46 -13.31
N LYS A 315 20.13 -13.45 -12.62
CA LYS A 315 19.04 -13.21 -11.66
C LYS A 315 19.43 -12.17 -10.60
N ASN A 316 20.63 -12.29 -10.05
CA ASN A 316 21.18 -11.35 -9.06
C ASN A 316 21.40 -9.95 -9.64
N ASP A 317 21.48 -9.83 -10.96
CA ASP A 317 21.61 -8.56 -11.67
C ASP A 317 20.30 -7.93 -12.09
N SER A 318 19.18 -8.64 -11.92
CA SER A 318 17.84 -8.16 -12.25
C SER A 318 17.44 -6.95 -11.40
N PHE A 319 16.54 -6.12 -11.92
CA PHE A 319 16.02 -4.96 -11.19
C PHE A 319 15.37 -5.38 -9.86
N LYS A 320 14.60 -6.48 -9.86
CA LYS A 320 13.95 -6.99 -8.65
C LYS A 320 14.96 -7.30 -7.55
N GLU A 321 15.96 -8.11 -7.85
CA GLU A 321 16.96 -8.54 -6.85
C GLU A 321 17.86 -7.37 -6.42
N LYS A 322 18.35 -6.54 -7.36
CA LYS A 322 19.19 -5.37 -7.05
C LYS A 322 18.50 -4.35 -6.16
N ASN A 323 17.18 -4.23 -6.26
CA ASN A 323 16.40 -3.32 -5.43
C ASN A 323 15.76 -4.02 -4.22
N GLY A 324 16.04 -5.31 -3.99
CA GLY A 324 15.49 -6.07 -2.87
C GLY A 324 13.97 -6.13 -2.88
N LEU A 325 13.33 -6.11 -4.04
CA LEU A 325 11.87 -6.16 -4.20
C LEU A 325 11.37 -7.58 -3.95
N ILE A 326 10.36 -7.68 -3.09
CA ILE A 326 9.66 -8.92 -2.77
C ILE A 326 8.23 -8.81 -3.30
N ASP A 327 7.75 -9.90 -3.92
CA ASP A 327 6.35 -10.01 -4.34
C ASP A 327 5.42 -9.80 -3.11
N PRO A 328 4.61 -8.72 -3.08
CA PRO A 328 3.74 -8.41 -1.96
C PRO A 328 2.72 -9.51 -1.66
N ASN A 329 2.32 -10.30 -2.68
CA ASN A 329 1.32 -11.35 -2.50
C ASN A 329 1.83 -12.48 -1.58
N LEU A 330 3.14 -12.65 -1.44
CA LEU A 330 3.73 -13.60 -0.48
C LEU A 330 3.39 -13.24 0.98
N ILE A 331 3.23 -11.95 1.28
CA ILE A 331 2.95 -11.46 2.63
C ILE A 331 1.46 -11.21 2.82
N TYR A 332 0.84 -10.54 1.85
CA TYR A 332 -0.52 -10.02 1.98
C TYR A 332 -1.60 -10.95 1.45
N LYS A 333 -1.25 -11.96 0.64
CA LYS A 333 -2.19 -12.95 0.08
C LYS A 333 -3.41 -12.35 -0.63
N LEU A 334 -3.18 -11.27 -1.37
CA LEU A 334 -4.19 -10.52 -2.13
C LEU A 334 -4.88 -11.38 -3.21
N TRP A 335 -4.22 -12.43 -3.70
CA TRP A 335 -4.79 -13.40 -4.62
C TRP A 335 -4.17 -14.80 -4.46
N THR A 336 -4.82 -15.82 -5.00
CA THR A 336 -4.32 -17.21 -5.02
C THR A 336 -4.61 -17.86 -6.36
N PRO A 337 -4.02 -19.02 -6.69
CA PRO A 337 -4.38 -19.77 -7.91
C PRO A 337 -5.86 -20.16 -8.01
N LYS A 338 -6.62 -20.10 -6.91
CA LYS A 338 -8.08 -20.33 -6.89
C LYS A 338 -8.91 -19.04 -7.07
N SER A 339 -8.27 -17.88 -7.06
CA SER A 339 -8.93 -16.60 -7.31
C SER A 339 -9.47 -16.56 -8.73
N LYS A 340 -10.64 -15.97 -8.91
CA LYS A 340 -11.22 -15.78 -10.25
C LYS A 340 -10.42 -14.73 -11.00
N ASN A 341 -10.10 -15.01 -12.27
CA ASN A 341 -9.48 -14.02 -13.14
C ASN A 341 -10.57 -13.16 -13.79
N TYR A 342 -10.35 -11.85 -13.80
CA TYR A 342 -11.22 -10.88 -14.42
C TYR A 342 -10.43 -10.07 -15.44
N THR A 343 -11.05 -9.76 -16.57
CA THR A 343 -10.50 -8.85 -17.56
C THR A 343 -11.27 -7.53 -17.46
N LEU A 344 -10.54 -6.41 -17.47
CA LEU A 344 -11.16 -5.10 -17.57
C LEU A 344 -11.67 -4.91 -19.00
N ASN A 345 -12.99 -4.72 -19.15
CA ASN A 345 -13.64 -4.47 -20.42
C ASN A 345 -13.97 -2.98 -20.60
#